data_AF-R9YU66-F1
#
_entry.id   AF-R9YU66-F1
#
_cell.length_a   1.000
_cell.length_b   1.000
_cell.length_c   1.000
_cell.angle_alpha   90.00
_cell.angle_beta   90.00
_cell.angle_gamma   90.00
#
_symmetry.space_group_name_H-M   'P 1'
#
loop_
_entity.id
_entity.type
_entity.pdbx_description
1 polymer ?
#
loop_
_entity_poly.entity_id
_entity_poly.type
_entity_poly.pdbx_seq_one_letter_code
_entity_poly.pdbx_strand_id
1 'polypeptide(L)'
;VSAEDFAAKSEVSNKKQREKSSVESLEQLLYYLQTKPNYLANLIENLRENRTEVMTEVVSPIFGFLSDNREQFLLVRLLCELMGRNIAQLRLIEDFQSNYFMQATAETVKLSSFDNILSDPCQSIIEELTNFIDEESRVKTFHLDPMELYKSLYGRPVESAEKALQDTAVSDILSSSISFLAKWSERFMNAIFESFKLPKSCVYMTSYLETAL
;
A
#
# COMPACT_ATOMS: atom_id res chain seq x y z
N VAL A 1 37.41 -7.58 -51.69
CA VAL A 1 36.31 -7.97 -50.77
C VAL A 1 35.70 -9.23 -51.33
N SER A 2 35.80 -10.35 -50.62
CA SER A 2 35.34 -11.66 -51.12
C SER A 2 33.80 -11.70 -51.16
N ALA A 3 33.21 -12.51 -52.05
CA ALA A 3 31.76 -12.72 -52.10
C ALA A 3 31.20 -13.24 -50.76
N GLU A 4 32.02 -14.00 -50.00
CA GLU A 4 31.69 -14.50 -48.67
C GLU A 4 31.58 -13.37 -47.62
N ASP A 5 32.41 -12.33 -47.69
CA ASP A 5 32.30 -11.15 -46.80
C ASP A 5 31.01 -10.36 -47.05
N PHE A 6 30.54 -10.34 -48.29
CA PHE A 6 29.32 -9.63 -48.67
C PHE A 6 28.07 -10.42 -48.24
N ALA A 7 28.09 -11.75 -48.40
CA ALA A 7 27.05 -12.64 -47.92
C ALA A 7 26.91 -12.57 -46.38
N ALA A 8 28.03 -12.67 -45.66
CA ALA A 8 28.05 -12.57 -44.20
C ALA A 8 27.56 -11.21 -43.68
N LYS A 9 27.95 -10.10 -44.33
CA LYS A 9 27.42 -8.76 -44.00
C LYS A 9 25.92 -8.64 -44.28
N SER A 10 25.44 -9.26 -45.37
CA SER A 10 24.01 -9.25 -45.71
C SER A 10 23.17 -10.07 -44.72
N GLU A 11 23.67 -11.22 -44.25
CA GLU A 11 23.00 -12.05 -43.25
C GLU A 11 22.94 -11.36 -41.89
N VAL A 12 24.03 -10.72 -41.46
CA VAL A 12 24.07 -9.90 -40.24
C VAL A 12 23.09 -8.72 -40.34
N SER A 13 23.00 -8.06 -41.50
CA SER A 13 22.03 -6.98 -41.72
C SER A 13 20.58 -7.47 -41.68
N ASN A 14 20.29 -8.61 -42.30
CA ASN A 14 18.95 -9.23 -42.29
C ASN A 14 18.54 -9.69 -40.89
N LYS A 15 19.49 -10.23 -40.11
CA LYS A 15 19.23 -10.63 -38.71
C LYS A 15 18.91 -9.42 -37.84
N LYS A 16 19.69 -8.33 -37.94
CA LYS A 16 19.42 -7.06 -37.24
C LYS A 16 18.06 -6.48 -37.62
N GLN A 17 17.66 -6.59 -38.88
CA GLN A 17 16.37 -6.08 -39.35
C GLN A 17 15.20 -6.90 -38.83
N ARG A 18 15.35 -8.23 -38.73
CA ARG A 18 14.36 -9.12 -38.08
C ARG A 18 14.25 -8.84 -36.58
N GLU A 19 15.38 -8.71 -35.89
CA GLU A 19 15.43 -8.35 -34.48
C GLU A 19 14.71 -7.01 -34.24
N LYS A 20 14.99 -5.99 -35.07
CA LYS A 20 14.31 -4.69 -35.00
C LYS A 20 12.80 -4.82 -35.19
N SER A 21 12.34 -5.54 -36.22
CA SER A 21 10.90 -5.75 -36.46
C SER A 21 10.21 -6.52 -35.32
N SER A 22 10.94 -7.43 -34.67
CA SER A 22 10.44 -8.17 -33.51
C SER A 22 10.29 -7.26 -32.30
N VAL A 23 11.27 -6.38 -32.05
CA VAL A 23 11.20 -5.39 -30.97
C VAL A 23 10.03 -4.42 -31.19
N GLU A 24 9.87 -3.88 -32.41
CA GLU A 24 8.75 -3.00 -32.74
C GLU A 24 7.39 -3.68 -32.53
N SER A 25 7.29 -4.97 -32.86
CA SER A 25 6.06 -5.75 -32.64
C SER A 25 5.79 -5.99 -31.14
N LEU A 26 6.84 -6.24 -30.35
CA LEU A 26 6.73 -6.39 -28.90
C LEU A 26 6.35 -5.06 -28.23
N GLU A 27 6.92 -3.95 -28.67
CA GLU A 27 6.55 -2.61 -28.20
C GLU A 27 5.07 -2.31 -28.46
N GLN A 28 4.57 -2.65 -29.65
CA GLN A 28 3.14 -2.54 -29.97
C GLN A 28 2.27 -3.42 -29.07
N LEU A 29 2.68 -4.67 -28.82
CA LEU A 29 1.97 -5.57 -27.92
C LEU A 29 1.92 -5.00 -26.49
N LEU A 30 3.05 -4.55 -25.95
CA LEU A 30 3.14 -3.95 -24.62
C LEU A 30 2.27 -2.70 -24.54
N TYR A 31 2.27 -1.85 -25.57
CA TYR A 31 1.40 -0.69 -25.63
C TYR A 31 -0.09 -1.07 -25.56
N TYR A 32 -0.51 -2.14 -26.25
CA TYR A 32 -1.88 -2.65 -26.14
C TYR A 32 -2.18 -3.19 -24.73
N LEU A 33 -1.25 -3.90 -24.10
CA LEU A 33 -1.40 -4.39 -22.72
C LEU A 33 -1.52 -3.23 -21.72
N GLN A 34 -0.76 -2.15 -21.89
CA GLN A 34 -0.85 -0.95 -21.06
C GLN A 34 -2.19 -0.22 -21.26
N THR A 35 -2.63 -0.03 -22.51
CA THR A 35 -3.77 0.85 -22.83
C THR A 35 -5.14 0.17 -22.69
N LYS A 36 -5.19 -1.16 -22.81
CA LYS A 36 -6.39 -1.99 -22.69
C LYS A 36 -6.24 -2.93 -21.47
N PRO A 37 -6.61 -2.44 -20.26
CA PRO A 37 -6.31 -3.13 -19.01
C PRO A 37 -6.93 -4.53 -18.92
N ASN A 38 -8.05 -4.77 -19.62
CA ASN A 38 -8.73 -6.06 -19.65
C ASN A 38 -7.84 -7.22 -20.13
N TYR A 39 -6.89 -6.97 -21.04
CA TYR A 39 -6.01 -8.02 -21.54
C TYR A 39 -4.96 -8.43 -20.51
N LEU A 40 -4.32 -7.44 -19.90
CA LEU A 40 -3.32 -7.71 -18.87
C LEU A 40 -3.96 -8.24 -17.59
N ALA A 41 -5.17 -7.78 -17.24
CA ALA A 41 -5.96 -8.33 -16.14
C ALA A 41 -6.25 -9.83 -16.34
N ASN A 42 -6.69 -10.22 -17.55
CA ASN A 42 -6.88 -11.64 -17.87
C ASN A 42 -5.59 -12.46 -17.71
N LEU A 43 -4.43 -11.91 -18.09
CA LEU A 43 -3.16 -12.60 -17.93
C LEU A 43 -2.82 -12.78 -16.45
N ILE A 44 -2.86 -11.68 -15.67
CA ILE A 44 -2.52 -11.67 -14.24
C ILE A 44 -3.40 -12.64 -13.45
N GLU A 45 -4.70 -12.68 -13.73
CA GLU A 45 -5.64 -13.55 -13.00
C GLU A 45 -5.37 -15.04 -13.21
N ASN A 46 -4.78 -15.41 -14.35
CA ASN A 46 -4.44 -16.78 -14.70
C ASN A 46 -3.03 -17.21 -14.27
N LEU A 47 -2.20 -16.30 -13.77
CA LEU A 47 -0.88 -16.65 -13.25
C LEU A 47 -1.01 -17.40 -11.92
N ARG A 48 -0.20 -18.46 -11.78
CA ARG A 48 -0.12 -19.30 -10.57
C ARG A 48 0.95 -18.81 -9.58
N GLU A 49 1.72 -17.81 -9.97
CA GLU A 49 2.81 -17.20 -9.20
C GLU A 49 2.26 -16.28 -8.09
N ASN A 50 3.14 -15.90 -7.17
CA ASN A 50 2.85 -14.90 -6.16
C ASN A 50 2.45 -13.59 -6.86
N ARG A 51 1.22 -13.12 -6.65
CA ARG A 51 0.68 -11.99 -7.42
C ARG A 51 1.40 -10.68 -7.09
N THR A 52 1.98 -10.54 -5.90
CA THR A 52 2.82 -9.39 -5.55
C THR A 52 4.11 -9.40 -6.37
N GLU A 53 4.77 -10.56 -6.52
CA GLU A 53 5.95 -10.70 -7.39
C GLU A 53 5.61 -10.42 -8.85
N VAL A 54 4.45 -10.89 -9.34
CA VAL A 54 3.96 -10.53 -10.68
C VAL A 54 3.81 -9.01 -10.82
N MET A 55 3.30 -8.32 -9.80
CA MET A 55 3.14 -6.86 -9.88
C MET A 55 4.50 -6.14 -9.92
N THR A 56 5.47 -6.60 -9.14
CA THR A 56 6.80 -5.96 -9.07
C THR A 56 7.71 -6.34 -10.24
N GLU A 57 7.72 -7.61 -10.66
CA GLU A 57 8.68 -8.14 -11.64
C GLU A 57 8.15 -8.14 -13.07
N VAL A 58 6.83 -8.23 -13.27
CA VAL A 58 6.23 -8.29 -14.62
C VAL A 58 5.48 -7.01 -14.94
N VAL A 59 4.58 -6.56 -14.06
CA VAL A 59 3.77 -5.38 -14.33
C VAL A 59 4.61 -4.11 -14.27
N SER A 60 5.45 -3.94 -13.25
CA SER A 60 6.21 -2.69 -13.10
C SER A 60 7.12 -2.38 -14.31
N PRO A 61 7.86 -3.34 -14.90
CA PRO A 61 8.60 -3.10 -16.14
C PRO A 61 7.70 -2.79 -17.35
N ILE A 62 6.53 -3.45 -17.46
CA ILE A 62 5.57 -3.16 -18.53
C ILE A 62 5.12 -1.70 -18.45
N PHE A 63 4.99 -1.12 -17.26
CA PHE A 63 4.66 0.28 -17.04
C PHE A 63 5.91 1.14 -16.75
N GLY A 64 7.05 0.79 -17.35
CA GLY A 64 8.26 1.62 -17.36
C GLY A 64 8.82 1.95 -15.98
N PHE A 65 8.69 1.01 -15.03
CA PHE A 65 9.02 1.20 -13.61
C PHE A 65 8.43 2.46 -13.03
N LEU A 66 7.25 2.82 -13.53
CA LEU A 66 6.51 3.90 -12.95
C LEU A 66 7.31 5.22 -13.04
N SER A 67 7.84 5.50 -14.23
CA SER A 67 8.73 6.65 -14.44
C SER A 67 7.98 7.91 -14.90
N ASP A 68 6.81 7.77 -15.53
CA ASP A 68 6.05 8.88 -16.09
C ASP A 68 4.55 8.88 -15.70
N ASN A 69 3.91 10.05 -15.81
CA ASN A 69 2.50 10.25 -15.45
C ASN A 69 1.50 9.49 -16.34
N ARG A 70 1.86 9.14 -17.57
CA ARG A 70 1.01 8.34 -18.46
C ARG A 70 0.98 6.90 -17.97
N GLU A 71 2.15 6.34 -17.66
CA GLU A 71 2.32 4.98 -17.14
C GLU A 71 1.67 4.85 -15.76
N GLN A 72 1.79 5.86 -14.89
CA GLN A 72 1.00 5.99 -13.64
C GLN A 72 -0.47 5.71 -13.87
N PHE A 73 -1.05 6.52 -14.76
CA PHE A 73 -2.47 6.53 -14.99
C PHE A 73 -2.93 5.21 -15.59
N LEU A 74 -2.16 4.64 -16.51
CA LEU A 74 -2.49 3.36 -17.12
C LEU A 74 -2.39 2.20 -16.10
N LEU A 75 -1.40 2.21 -15.19
CA LEU A 75 -1.33 1.25 -14.09
C LEU A 75 -2.55 1.39 -13.17
N VAL A 76 -2.91 2.60 -12.77
CA VAL A 76 -4.10 2.84 -11.93
C VAL A 76 -5.36 2.29 -12.59
N ARG A 77 -5.51 2.44 -13.91
CA ARG A 77 -6.63 1.83 -14.66
C ARG A 77 -6.62 0.30 -14.62
N LEU A 78 -5.44 -0.32 -14.72
CA LEU A 78 -5.29 -1.76 -14.57
C LEU A 78 -5.70 -2.22 -13.17
N LEU A 79 -5.23 -1.53 -12.13
CA LEU A 79 -5.58 -1.84 -10.74
C LEU A 79 -7.10 -1.71 -10.52
N CYS A 80 -7.74 -0.66 -11.04
CA CYS A 80 -9.20 -0.50 -10.96
C CYS A 80 -9.95 -1.66 -11.66
N GLU A 81 -9.54 -2.03 -12.87
CA GLU A 81 -10.14 -3.16 -13.61
C GLU A 81 -10.06 -4.45 -12.79
N LEU A 82 -8.89 -4.74 -12.22
CA LEU A 82 -8.68 -5.92 -11.40
C LEU A 82 -9.49 -5.86 -10.08
N MET A 83 -9.55 -4.71 -9.43
CA MET A 83 -10.34 -4.51 -8.21
C MET A 83 -11.82 -4.73 -8.48
N GLY A 84 -12.37 -4.17 -9.55
CA GLY A 84 -13.77 -4.34 -9.94
C GLY A 84 -14.14 -5.81 -10.16
N ARG A 85 -13.27 -6.58 -10.85
CA ARG A 85 -13.47 -8.02 -11.05
C ARG A 85 -13.48 -8.81 -9.75
N ASN A 86 -12.57 -8.48 -8.84
CA ASN A 86 -12.45 -9.17 -7.56
C ASN A 86 -13.65 -8.86 -6.65
N ILE A 87 -14.13 -7.60 -6.63
CA ILE A 87 -15.32 -7.20 -5.89
C ILE A 87 -16.55 -7.94 -6.39
N ALA A 88 -16.72 -8.06 -7.70
CA ALA A 88 -17.83 -8.80 -8.29
C ALA A 88 -17.84 -10.29 -7.92
N GLN A 89 -16.72 -10.84 -7.44
CA GLN A 89 -16.60 -12.23 -6.98
C GLN A 89 -16.77 -12.39 -5.47
N LEU A 90 -16.79 -11.30 -4.70
CA LEU A 90 -16.96 -11.36 -3.25
C LEU A 90 -18.38 -11.83 -2.91
N ARG A 91 -18.47 -12.69 -1.89
CA ARG A 91 -19.75 -13.15 -1.33
C ARG A 91 -20.16 -12.33 -0.13
N LEU A 92 -19.18 -12.01 0.73
CA LEU A 92 -19.35 -11.19 1.92
C LEU A 92 -18.34 -10.03 1.89
N ILE A 93 -18.69 -8.91 2.51
CA ILE A 93 -17.79 -7.75 2.63
C ILE A 93 -16.56 -8.12 3.47
N GLU A 94 -16.72 -9.00 4.46
CA GLU A 94 -15.61 -9.48 5.31
C GLU A 94 -14.52 -10.19 4.49
N ASP A 95 -14.91 -10.84 3.38
CA ASP A 95 -13.97 -11.52 2.48
C ASP A 95 -13.00 -10.54 1.81
N PHE A 96 -13.36 -9.25 1.72
CA PHE A 96 -12.55 -8.20 1.10
C PHE A 96 -11.14 -8.14 1.69
N GLN A 97 -11.01 -8.19 3.03
CA GLN A 97 -9.70 -8.13 3.70
C GLN A 97 -8.88 -9.40 3.47
N SER A 98 -9.55 -10.55 3.34
CA SER A 98 -8.90 -11.83 3.07
C SER A 98 -8.57 -12.07 1.59
N ASN A 99 -9.11 -11.23 0.69
CA ASN A 99 -8.87 -11.34 -0.73
C ASN A 99 -7.42 -10.95 -1.04
N TYR A 100 -6.63 -11.96 -1.38
CA TYR A 100 -5.22 -11.82 -1.70
C TYR A 100 -4.94 -10.84 -2.85
N PHE A 101 -5.87 -10.69 -3.79
CA PHE A 101 -5.74 -9.72 -4.87
C PHE A 101 -5.84 -8.27 -4.38
N MET A 102 -6.76 -8.01 -3.45
CA MET A 102 -6.91 -6.70 -2.81
C MET A 102 -5.65 -6.34 -2.03
N GLN A 103 -5.07 -7.33 -1.33
CA GLN A 103 -3.79 -7.16 -0.63
C GLN A 103 -2.65 -6.83 -1.59
N ALA A 104 -2.46 -7.61 -2.66
CA ALA A 104 -1.42 -7.36 -3.67
C ALA A 104 -1.59 -5.99 -4.36
N THR A 105 -2.83 -5.55 -4.60
CA THR A 105 -3.13 -4.21 -5.13
C THR A 105 -2.71 -3.13 -4.14
N ALA A 106 -3.08 -3.27 -2.86
CA ALA A 106 -2.67 -2.33 -1.82
C ALA A 106 -1.14 -2.29 -1.63
N GLU A 107 -0.45 -3.43 -1.70
CA GLU A 107 1.01 -3.52 -1.67
C GLU A 107 1.64 -2.82 -2.87
N THR A 108 1.10 -3.03 -4.07
CA THR A 108 1.59 -2.36 -5.29
C THR A 108 1.47 -0.85 -5.18
N VAL A 109 0.35 -0.34 -4.66
CA VAL A 109 0.14 1.10 -4.43
C VAL A 109 1.11 1.63 -3.38
N LYS A 110 1.38 0.88 -2.30
CA LYS A 110 2.36 1.26 -1.27
C LYS A 110 3.79 1.30 -1.82
N LEU A 111 4.15 0.37 -2.71
CA LEU A 111 5.49 0.24 -3.28
C LEU A 111 5.71 1.17 -4.48
N SER A 112 4.65 1.56 -5.18
CA SER A 112 4.74 2.45 -6.34
C SER A 112 5.22 3.83 -5.90
N SER A 113 6.37 4.26 -6.42
CA SER A 113 7.09 5.49 -6.05
C SER A 113 6.38 6.80 -6.43
N PHE A 114 5.15 6.73 -6.95
CA PHE A 114 4.45 7.90 -7.49
C PHE A 114 3.90 8.84 -6.45
N ASP A 115 3.64 8.29 -5.28
CA ASP A 115 3.17 9.05 -4.16
C ASP A 115 4.04 8.63 -3.00
N ASN A 116 4.92 9.52 -2.55
CA ASN A 116 5.50 9.39 -1.21
C ASN A 116 4.39 9.63 -0.18
N ILE A 117 3.35 8.78 -0.20
CA ILE A 117 2.19 8.78 0.71
C ILE A 117 2.67 8.84 2.15
N LEU A 118 3.85 8.27 2.39
CA LEU A 118 4.44 8.08 3.70
C LEU A 118 5.66 8.95 3.98
N SER A 119 6.11 9.87 3.11
CA SER A 119 7.23 10.75 3.47
C SER A 119 6.74 12.00 4.19
N ASP A 120 6.07 12.90 3.49
CA ASP A 120 5.87 14.26 4.01
C ASP A 120 4.70 14.32 5.01
N PRO A 121 3.52 13.72 4.75
CA PRO A 121 2.43 13.70 5.72
C PRO A 121 2.78 12.89 6.98
N CYS A 122 3.42 11.73 6.81
CA CYS A 122 3.84 10.93 7.97
C CYS A 122 4.88 11.65 8.81
N GLN A 123 5.80 12.40 8.19
CA GLN A 123 6.76 13.22 8.93
C GLN A 123 6.05 14.31 9.75
N SER A 124 5.08 15.02 9.17
CA SER A 124 4.27 16.02 9.90
C SER A 124 3.48 15.39 11.06
N ILE A 125 2.90 14.20 10.86
CA ILE A 125 2.19 13.48 11.91
C ILE A 125 3.17 13.05 13.02
N ILE A 126 4.34 12.50 12.66
CA ILE A 126 5.38 12.10 13.60
C ILE A 126 5.86 13.30 14.42
N GLU A 127 6.06 14.46 13.78
CA GLU A 127 6.46 15.70 14.46
C GLU A 127 5.40 16.19 15.44
N GLU A 128 4.13 16.26 15.05
CA GLU A 128 3.04 16.65 15.95
C GLU A 128 2.93 15.71 17.16
N LEU A 129 3.02 14.40 16.93
CA LEU A 129 2.96 13.41 18.01
C LEU A 129 4.18 13.47 18.92
N THR A 130 5.36 13.76 18.38
CA THR A 130 6.58 13.92 19.17
C THR A 130 6.47 15.17 20.04
N ASN A 131 6.02 16.29 19.47
CA ASN A 131 5.77 17.53 20.22
C ASN A 131 4.75 17.32 21.34
N PHE A 132 3.66 16.59 21.07
CA PHE A 132 2.66 16.29 22.10
C PHE A 132 3.22 15.46 23.26
N ILE A 133 4.10 14.49 22.97
CA ILE A 133 4.78 13.69 24.02
C ILE A 133 5.69 14.59 24.87
N ASP A 134 6.39 15.53 24.26
CA ASP A 134 7.26 16.48 24.97
C ASP A 134 6.46 17.47 25.85
N GLU A 135 5.32 17.96 25.36
CA GLU A 135 4.38 18.78 26.13
C GLU A 135 3.81 18.02 27.34
N GLU A 136 3.35 16.79 27.10
CA GLU A 136 2.71 15.93 28.10
C GLU A 136 3.74 14.98 28.74
N SER A 137 4.86 15.58 29.20
CA SER A 137 6.04 14.97 29.87
C SER A 137 5.74 14.05 31.07
N ARG A 138 4.48 13.91 31.46
CA ARG A 138 3.99 13.20 32.65
C ARG A 138 3.74 11.72 32.42
N VAL A 139 3.55 11.26 31.18
CA VAL A 139 3.17 9.88 30.88
C VAL A 139 4.18 9.24 29.92
N LYS A 140 5.20 8.58 30.47
CA LYS A 140 6.17 7.79 29.68
C LYS A 140 5.64 6.38 29.35
N THR A 141 4.69 5.90 30.13
CA THR A 141 4.09 4.58 30.01
C THR A 141 2.60 4.71 30.28
N PHE A 142 1.78 4.21 29.36
CA PHE A 142 0.33 4.12 29.54
C PHE A 142 -0.04 2.67 29.86
N HIS A 143 -0.97 2.51 30.79
CA HIS A 143 -1.50 1.20 31.16
C HIS A 143 -3.00 1.20 30.92
N LEU A 144 -3.50 0.18 30.21
CA LEU A 144 -4.94 0.00 29.93
C LEU A 144 -5.55 -1.21 30.62
N ASP A 145 -4.71 -2.05 31.22
CA ASP A 145 -5.13 -3.19 32.02
C ASP A 145 -4.89 -2.89 33.51
N PRO A 146 -5.95 -2.71 34.32
CA PRO A 146 -5.82 -2.43 35.74
C PRO A 146 -5.20 -3.60 36.52
N MET A 147 -5.34 -4.85 36.08
CA MET A 147 -4.77 -6.01 36.78
C MET A 147 -3.26 -6.10 36.58
N GLU A 148 -2.78 -5.93 35.34
CA GLU A 148 -1.35 -5.87 35.07
C GLU A 148 -0.71 -4.62 35.68
N LEU A 149 -1.41 -3.48 35.72
CA LEU A 149 -0.96 -2.30 36.44
C LEU A 149 -0.83 -2.55 37.95
N TYR A 150 -1.84 -3.15 38.58
CA TYR A 150 -1.79 -3.53 40.00
C TYR A 150 -0.61 -4.47 40.29
N LYS A 151 -0.42 -5.47 39.44
CA LYS A 151 0.68 -6.43 39.54
C LYS A 151 2.05 -5.78 39.35
N SER A 152 2.17 -4.83 38.43
CA SER A 152 3.40 -4.05 38.21
C SER A 152 3.75 -3.19 39.43
N LEU A 153 2.77 -2.56 40.06
CA LEU A 153 2.97 -1.68 41.22
C LEU A 153 3.29 -2.45 42.51
N TYR A 154 2.61 -3.57 42.76
CA TYR A 154 2.67 -4.28 44.04
C TYR A 154 3.36 -5.64 43.97
N GLY A 155 3.78 -6.09 42.79
CA GLY A 155 4.47 -7.37 42.59
C GLY A 155 3.60 -8.61 42.83
N ARG A 156 2.27 -8.44 42.92
CA ARG A 156 1.33 -9.54 43.21
C ARG A 156 0.07 -9.46 42.34
N PRO A 157 -0.50 -10.60 41.94
CA PRO A 157 -1.75 -10.60 41.18
C PRO A 157 -2.94 -10.20 42.05
N VAL A 158 -3.99 -9.70 41.39
CA VAL A 158 -5.28 -9.35 41.97
C VAL A 158 -6.36 -10.25 41.38
N GLU A 159 -7.39 -10.55 42.16
CA GLU A 159 -8.43 -11.51 41.77
C GLU A 159 -9.36 -11.00 40.66
N SER A 160 -9.58 -9.68 40.59
CA SER A 160 -10.42 -9.08 39.55
C SER A 160 -10.01 -7.63 39.26
N ALA A 161 -10.42 -7.16 38.07
CA ALA A 161 -10.23 -5.77 37.67
C ALA A 161 -10.98 -4.79 38.60
N GLU A 162 -12.16 -5.14 39.13
CA GLU A 162 -12.86 -4.23 40.04
C GLU A 162 -12.10 -4.02 41.35
N LYS A 163 -11.49 -5.08 41.89
CA LYS A 163 -10.63 -4.97 43.08
C LYS A 163 -9.36 -4.16 42.80
N ALA A 164 -8.81 -4.26 41.60
CA ALA A 164 -7.67 -3.45 41.17
C ALA A 164 -8.03 -1.95 41.13
N LEU A 165 -9.23 -1.63 40.63
CA LEU A 165 -9.74 -0.26 40.50
C LEU A 165 -10.17 0.38 41.82
N GLN A 166 -10.39 -0.41 42.87
CA GLN A 166 -10.60 0.12 44.23
C GLN A 166 -9.33 0.77 44.80
N ASP A 167 -8.15 0.42 44.27
CA ASP A 167 -6.90 1.08 44.62
C ASP A 167 -6.82 2.46 43.94
N THR A 168 -6.68 3.51 44.74
CA THR A 168 -6.66 4.89 44.25
C THR A 168 -5.47 5.15 43.33
N ALA A 169 -4.30 4.57 43.60
CA ALA A 169 -3.12 4.77 42.76
C ALA A 169 -3.30 4.10 41.38
N VAL A 170 -3.87 2.90 41.35
CA VAL A 170 -4.21 2.20 40.10
C VAL A 170 -5.24 3.00 39.31
N SER A 171 -6.31 3.45 39.97
CA SER A 171 -7.37 4.25 39.35
C SER A 171 -6.84 5.57 38.78
N ASP A 172 -5.98 6.28 39.52
CA ASP A 172 -5.41 7.56 39.09
C ASP A 172 -4.47 7.41 37.89
N ILE A 173 -3.61 6.39 37.90
CA ILE A 173 -2.69 6.10 36.78
C ILE A 173 -3.47 5.66 35.54
N LEU A 174 -4.48 4.80 35.70
CA LEU A 174 -5.33 4.36 34.60
C LEU A 174 -6.11 5.53 34.00
N SER A 175 -6.72 6.37 34.84
CA SER A 175 -7.47 7.56 34.40
C SER A 175 -6.55 8.54 33.66
N SER A 176 -5.33 8.73 34.15
CA SER A 176 -4.32 9.56 33.47
C SER A 176 -3.91 8.96 32.13
N SER A 177 -3.74 7.63 32.05
CA SER A 177 -3.40 6.92 30.80
C SER A 177 -4.50 7.02 29.75
N ILE A 178 -5.77 6.88 30.17
CA ILE A 178 -6.93 7.02 29.28
C ILE A 178 -7.04 8.46 28.77
N SER A 179 -6.91 9.45 29.66
CA SER A 179 -6.95 10.87 29.30
C SER A 179 -5.83 11.23 28.31
N PHE A 180 -4.62 10.72 28.55
CA PHE A 180 -3.50 10.87 27.62
C PHE A 180 -3.82 10.29 26.25
N LEU A 181 -4.27 9.03 26.18
CA LEU A 181 -4.57 8.38 24.89
C LEU A 181 -5.73 9.04 24.15
N ALA A 182 -6.74 9.55 24.88
CA ALA A 182 -7.83 10.30 24.26
C ALA A 182 -7.30 11.55 23.56
N LYS A 183 -6.51 12.37 24.25
CA LYS A 183 -5.86 13.56 23.66
C LYS A 183 -4.90 13.20 22.53
N TRP A 184 -4.09 12.15 22.71
CA TRP A 184 -3.15 11.67 21.70
C TRP A 184 -3.89 11.25 20.43
N SER A 185 -5.01 10.52 20.58
CA SER A 185 -5.83 10.09 19.45
C SER A 185 -6.48 11.27 18.72
N GLU A 186 -6.93 12.29 19.46
CA GLU A 186 -7.48 13.51 18.87
C GLU A 186 -6.42 14.27 18.07
N ARG A 187 -5.22 14.46 18.64
CA ARG A 187 -4.07 15.08 17.95
C ARG A 187 -3.67 14.30 16.71
N PHE A 188 -3.59 12.98 16.81
CA PHE A 188 -3.29 12.10 15.68
C PHE A 188 -4.31 12.24 14.55
N MET A 189 -5.61 12.21 14.88
CA MET A 189 -6.68 12.35 13.89
C MET A 189 -6.66 13.72 13.23
N ASN A 190 -6.47 14.80 14.01
CA ASN A 190 -6.37 16.15 13.46
C ASN A 190 -5.15 16.28 12.54
N ALA A 191 -3.98 15.76 12.97
CA ALA A 191 -2.78 15.75 12.16
C ALA A 191 -3.01 14.99 10.84
N ILE A 192 -3.68 13.83 10.88
CA ILE A 192 -4.05 13.10 9.65
C ILE A 192 -4.93 13.99 8.76
N PHE A 193 -6.05 14.52 9.24
CA PHE A 193 -6.97 15.24 8.37
C PHE A 193 -6.42 16.58 7.85
N GLU A 194 -5.50 17.22 8.58
CA GLU A 194 -4.88 18.48 8.17
C GLU A 194 -3.69 18.28 7.24
N SER A 195 -2.83 17.29 7.52
CA SER A 195 -1.58 17.07 6.77
C SER A 195 -1.71 16.07 5.63
N PHE A 196 -2.64 15.11 5.74
CA PHE A 196 -2.72 13.99 4.82
C PHE A 196 -3.60 14.32 3.62
N LYS A 197 -2.95 14.63 2.49
CA LYS A 197 -3.60 14.66 1.19
C LYS A 197 -3.44 13.32 0.52
N LEU A 198 -4.54 12.57 0.42
CA LEU A 198 -4.58 11.36 -0.38
C LEU A 198 -4.14 11.69 -1.81
N PRO A 199 -3.25 10.89 -2.39
CA PRO A 199 -2.89 11.09 -3.78
C PRO A 199 -4.05 10.95 -4.74
N LYS A 200 -3.91 11.58 -5.90
CA LYS A 200 -4.94 11.52 -6.95
C LYS A 200 -5.19 10.08 -7.42
N SER A 201 -4.15 9.25 -7.46
CA SER A 201 -4.24 7.82 -7.77
C SER A 201 -5.17 7.11 -6.78
N CYS A 202 -4.94 7.28 -5.48
CA CYS A 202 -5.75 6.73 -4.40
C CYS A 202 -7.19 7.28 -4.41
N VAL A 203 -7.37 8.59 -4.61
CA VAL A 203 -8.69 9.22 -4.72
C VAL A 203 -9.47 8.63 -5.90
N TYR A 204 -8.84 8.42 -7.04
CA TYR A 204 -9.48 7.81 -8.19
C TYR A 204 -9.88 6.35 -7.93
N MET A 205 -8.96 5.54 -7.37
CA MET A 205 -9.24 4.14 -7.04
C MET A 205 -10.37 4.01 -6.00
N THR A 206 -10.39 4.87 -4.99
CA THR A 206 -11.45 4.86 -3.96
C THR A 206 -12.81 5.30 -4.52
N SER A 207 -12.84 6.32 -5.39
CA SER A 207 -14.07 6.71 -6.09
C SER A 207 -14.59 5.59 -7.01
N TYR A 208 -13.68 4.86 -7.66
CA TYR A 208 -14.03 3.69 -8.46
C TYR A 208 -14.62 2.57 -7.59
N LEU A 209 -13.99 2.27 -6.44
CA LEU A 209 -14.50 1.31 -5.46
C LEU A 209 -15.91 1.64 -4.99
N GLU A 210 -16.16 2.91 -4.63
CA GLU A 210 -17.48 3.37 -4.19
C GLU A 210 -18.56 3.15 -5.25
N THR A 211 -18.20 3.28 -6.53
CA THR A 211 -19.14 3.03 -7.64
C THR A 211 -19.33 1.53 -7.92
N ALA A 212 -18.37 0.70 -7.56
CA ALA A 212 -18.36 -0.74 -7.83
C ALA A 212 -19.02 -1.58 -6.71
N LEU A 213 -19.14 -1.03 -5.51
CA LEU A 213 -19.86 -1.61 -4.35
C LEU A 213 -21.36 -1.33 -4.44
#